data_AF-A0A060S841-F1
#
_entry.id   AF-A0A060S841-F1
#
_cell.length_a   1.000
_cell.length_b   1.000
_cell.length_c   1.000
_cell.angle_alpha   90.00
_cell.angle_beta   90.00
_cell.angle_gamma   90.00
#
_symmetry.space_group_name_H-M   'P 1'
#
loop_
_entity.id
_entity.type
_entity.pdbx_description
1 polymer ?
#
loop_
_entity_poly.entity_id
_entity_poly.type
_entity_poly.pdbx_seq_one_letter_code
_entity_poly.pdbx_strand_id
1 'polypeptide(L)'
;MPGRRSRSASTGNCQVVPIDGELPCSQPGYKENPRLCFAHRKEYGRLTAAYKATSEEAEALYTEVRVREVTVSPWDADAVEDALELARMCVEKIDKEIQERQQHHARFFVELDDGHEGWIEGLRRKRCIVENAASQMRQSRARQVEEDIWQSERDHFPSLSRQRTCAQAERESMSWTTLTDRRRSSTVQSYATVSNVLYGSSSSIPARRGGVRSLEGHLNCGHTTDQCFGPPQRCGLCCAVHHASFLAALDADNINISYCNELGEKVLRIKRLAPTWVFPSVEEVDKSIRTVERYIEALRDVAKSEANLVRFTGPHPDIKVPPATNIIVPPVRHESAKTLLRTLKNLRANLSRDTRSRASMIHNEFGYGRGQEGKLGAALLMGLVVGSMAAWFGMGSFASFVIGGAAVLVLS
;
A
#
# COMPACT_ATOMS: atom_id res chain seq x y z
N MET A 1 -54.28 -11.74 -31.07
CA MET A 1 -53.55 -10.47 -30.82
C MET A 1 -53.72 -10.10 -29.34
N PRO A 2 -52.74 -10.36 -28.47
CA PRO A 2 -52.83 -9.95 -27.07
C PRO A 2 -52.82 -8.42 -27.00
N GLY A 3 -53.92 -7.83 -26.53
CA GLY A 3 -54.08 -6.39 -26.39
C GLY A 3 -52.98 -5.82 -25.49
N ARG A 4 -52.24 -4.82 -26.00
CA ARG A 4 -51.40 -3.95 -25.17
C ARG A 4 -52.29 -3.37 -24.08
N ARG A 5 -52.19 -3.90 -22.86
CA ARG A 5 -52.74 -3.23 -21.68
C ARG A 5 -52.10 -1.85 -21.67
N SER A 6 -52.92 -0.82 -21.87
CA SER A 6 -52.54 0.57 -21.68
C SER A 6 -51.90 0.65 -20.30
N ARG A 7 -50.58 0.80 -20.25
CA ARG A 7 -49.89 1.16 -19.01
C ARG A 7 -50.61 2.41 -18.51
N SER A 8 -51.36 2.28 -17.43
CA SER A 8 -51.98 3.40 -16.75
C SER A 8 -50.88 4.43 -16.56
N ALA A 9 -50.95 5.52 -17.34
CA ALA A 9 -49.95 6.56 -17.30
C ALA A 9 -49.94 7.05 -15.85
N SER A 10 -48.87 6.74 -15.12
CA SER A 10 -48.70 7.21 -13.75
C SER A 10 -48.80 8.74 -13.82
N THR A 11 -49.91 9.31 -13.35
CA THR A 11 -50.27 10.74 -13.41
C THR A 11 -49.47 11.59 -12.42
N GLY A 12 -48.24 11.19 -12.12
CA GLY A 12 -47.38 11.91 -11.19
C GLY A 12 -46.84 13.22 -11.78
N ASN A 13 -46.73 14.24 -10.93
CA ASN A 13 -46.00 15.46 -11.24
C ASN A 13 -44.49 15.16 -11.42
N CYS A 14 -43.79 16.09 -12.08
CA CYS A 14 -42.35 16.03 -12.28
C CYS A 14 -41.59 15.96 -10.94
N GLN A 15 -40.67 15.00 -10.81
CA GLN A 15 -39.86 14.73 -9.62
C GLN A 15 -38.48 15.41 -9.67
N VAL A 16 -38.40 16.62 -10.19
CA VAL A 16 -37.16 17.40 -10.09
C VAL A 16 -37.03 17.92 -8.65
N VAL A 17 -35.82 17.91 -8.11
CA VAL A 17 -35.53 18.50 -6.81
C VAL A 17 -35.23 19.99 -7.02
N PRO A 18 -36.05 20.92 -6.50
CA PRO A 18 -35.81 22.35 -6.65
C PRO A 18 -34.49 22.76 -5.99
N ILE A 19 -33.73 23.66 -6.63
CA ILE A 19 -32.51 24.25 -6.05
C ILE A 19 -32.89 25.59 -5.44
N ASP A 20 -32.33 25.91 -4.26
CA ASP A 20 -32.44 27.17 -3.51
C ASP A 20 -33.34 28.27 -4.12
N GLY A 21 -34.61 28.28 -3.69
CA GLY A 21 -35.60 29.29 -4.07
C GLY A 21 -36.44 28.95 -5.31
N GLU A 22 -36.13 27.87 -6.03
CA GLU A 22 -37.00 27.38 -7.11
C GLU A 22 -38.29 26.74 -6.57
N LEU A 23 -39.40 26.98 -7.26
CA LEU A 23 -40.67 26.33 -6.94
C LEU A 23 -40.71 24.89 -7.49
N PRO A 24 -41.39 23.96 -6.81
CA PRO A 24 -41.63 22.62 -7.34
C PRO A 24 -42.29 22.65 -8.73
N CYS A 25 -41.86 21.77 -9.62
CA CYS A 25 -42.41 21.70 -10.96
C CYS A 25 -43.82 21.11 -10.96
N SER A 26 -44.81 21.88 -11.44
CA SER A 26 -46.21 21.47 -11.55
C SER A 26 -46.53 20.67 -12.83
N GLN A 27 -45.57 20.53 -13.74
CA GLN A 27 -45.77 19.83 -15.02
C GLN A 27 -45.83 18.31 -14.82
N PRO A 28 -46.63 17.58 -15.62
CA PRO A 28 -46.69 16.13 -15.55
C PRO A 28 -45.36 15.48 -15.96
N GLY A 29 -44.93 14.46 -15.22
CA GLY A 29 -43.73 13.68 -15.49
C GLY A 29 -43.99 12.48 -16.40
N TYR A 30 -42.98 12.06 -17.17
CA TYR A 30 -43.05 10.86 -18.03
C TYR A 30 -42.00 9.82 -17.64
N LYS A 31 -42.32 8.52 -17.81
CA LYS A 31 -41.52 7.34 -17.36
C LYS A 31 -41.48 7.21 -15.83
N GLU A 32 -41.00 6.08 -15.29
CA GLU A 32 -41.18 5.72 -13.87
C GLU A 32 -40.02 6.12 -12.94
N ASN A 33 -38.81 6.42 -13.43
CA ASN A 33 -37.71 6.81 -12.53
C ASN A 33 -36.51 7.48 -13.23
N PRO A 34 -36.13 8.73 -12.88
CA PRO A 34 -36.98 9.76 -12.26
C PRO A 34 -38.10 10.20 -13.23
N ARG A 35 -39.28 10.54 -12.69
CA ARG A 35 -40.41 11.03 -13.49
C ARG A 35 -40.19 12.50 -13.86
N LEU A 36 -39.68 12.77 -15.06
CA LEU A 36 -39.35 14.14 -15.48
C LEU A 36 -40.29 14.63 -16.58
N CYS A 37 -40.68 15.90 -16.52
CA CYS A 37 -41.36 16.57 -17.64
C CYS A 37 -40.38 16.77 -18.82
N PHE A 38 -40.87 17.21 -19.98
CA PHE A 38 -40.03 17.35 -21.18
C PHE A 38 -38.83 18.30 -20.98
N ALA A 39 -39.04 19.44 -20.32
CA ALA A 39 -38.00 20.42 -20.04
C ALA A 39 -36.89 19.84 -19.14
N HIS A 40 -37.25 19.27 -17.99
CA HIS A 40 -36.28 18.66 -17.06
C HIS A 40 -35.61 17.42 -17.64
N ARG A 41 -36.25 16.68 -18.56
CA ARG A 41 -35.59 15.59 -19.28
C ARG A 41 -34.50 16.10 -20.24
N LYS A 42 -34.71 17.24 -20.89
CA LYS A 42 -33.67 17.87 -21.72
C LYS A 42 -32.49 18.33 -20.86
N GLU A 43 -32.77 18.93 -19.71
CA GLU A 43 -31.74 19.30 -18.72
C GLU A 43 -30.97 18.08 -18.20
N TYR A 44 -31.67 17.02 -17.81
CA TYR A 44 -31.08 15.74 -17.40
C TYR A 44 -30.11 15.23 -18.46
N GLY A 45 -30.54 15.18 -19.72
CA GLY A 45 -29.70 14.75 -20.83
C GLY A 45 -28.46 15.62 -21.03
N ARG A 46 -28.60 16.94 -20.91
CA ARG A 46 -27.49 17.90 -21.00
C ARG A 46 -26.46 17.70 -19.88
N LEU A 47 -26.91 17.61 -18.62
CA LEU A 47 -26.03 17.38 -17.48
C LEU A 47 -25.37 15.99 -17.54
N THR A 48 -26.11 14.98 -18.00
CA THR A 48 -25.56 13.65 -18.27
C THR A 48 -24.45 13.68 -19.32
N ALA A 49 -24.66 14.39 -20.43
CA ALA A 49 -23.65 14.53 -21.46
C ALA A 49 -22.41 15.28 -20.95
N ALA A 50 -22.60 16.32 -20.14
CA ALA A 50 -21.51 17.10 -19.56
C ALA A 50 -20.60 16.23 -18.68
N TYR A 51 -21.15 15.53 -17.67
CA TYR A 51 -20.30 14.71 -16.80
C TYR A 51 -19.67 13.53 -17.55
N LYS A 52 -20.31 12.99 -18.59
CA LYS A 52 -19.73 11.93 -19.41
C LYS A 52 -18.52 12.41 -20.22
N ALA A 53 -18.62 13.60 -20.82
CA ALA A 53 -17.49 14.20 -21.53
C ALA A 53 -16.31 14.43 -20.57
N THR A 54 -16.56 14.99 -19.37
CA THR A 54 -15.52 15.14 -18.34
C THR A 54 -14.94 13.79 -17.91
N SER A 55 -15.77 12.75 -17.81
CA SER A 55 -15.33 11.40 -17.45
C SER A 55 -14.41 10.77 -18.50
N GLU A 56 -14.72 10.95 -19.79
CA GLU A 56 -13.87 10.49 -20.90
C GLU A 56 -12.51 11.20 -20.88
N GLU A 57 -12.48 12.52 -20.67
CA GLU A 57 -11.24 13.29 -20.53
C GLU A 57 -10.43 12.85 -19.30
N ALA A 58 -11.09 12.68 -18.15
CA ALA A 58 -10.45 12.23 -16.92
C ALA A 58 -9.82 10.84 -17.08
N GLU A 59 -10.49 9.91 -17.78
CA GLU A 59 -9.99 8.55 -18.00
C GLU A 59 -8.80 8.52 -18.96
N ALA A 60 -8.81 9.35 -20.01
CA ALA A 60 -7.68 9.50 -20.91
C ALA A 60 -6.43 10.00 -20.15
N LEU A 61 -6.59 11.06 -19.35
CA LEU A 61 -5.52 11.61 -18.52
C LEU A 61 -5.05 10.59 -17.47
N TYR A 62 -5.97 9.89 -16.82
CA TYR A 62 -5.63 8.87 -15.83
C TYR A 62 -4.76 7.77 -16.46
N THR A 63 -5.14 7.30 -17.65
CA THR A 63 -4.37 6.28 -18.38
C THR A 63 -2.97 6.80 -18.71
N GLU A 64 -2.84 8.04 -19.18
CA GLU A 64 -1.54 8.61 -19.53
C GLU A 64 -0.64 8.82 -18.30
N VAL A 65 -1.19 9.29 -17.17
CA VAL A 65 -0.45 9.40 -15.90
C VAL A 65 0.08 8.03 -15.48
N ARG A 66 -0.73 6.97 -15.60
CA ARG A 66 -0.31 5.60 -15.25
C ARG A 66 0.81 5.07 -16.13
N VAL A 67 0.86 5.48 -17.40
CA VAL A 67 1.98 5.17 -18.29
C VAL A 67 3.23 5.93 -17.84
N ARG A 68 3.12 7.26 -17.64
CA ARG A 68 4.25 8.12 -17.26
C ARG A 68 4.86 7.76 -15.91
N GLU A 69 4.05 7.33 -14.94
CA GLU A 69 4.53 6.85 -13.63
C GLU A 69 5.58 5.74 -13.76
N VAL A 70 5.49 4.91 -14.81
CA VAL A 70 6.40 3.78 -15.05
C VAL A 70 7.53 4.15 -16.01
N THR A 71 7.28 5.05 -16.97
CA THR A 71 8.23 5.33 -18.06
C THR A 71 9.12 6.55 -17.84
N VAL A 72 8.70 7.51 -17.03
CA VAL A 72 9.45 8.76 -16.85
C VAL A 72 10.72 8.51 -16.03
N SER A 73 11.85 8.86 -16.63
CA SER A 73 13.16 8.81 -15.99
C SER A 73 13.27 9.94 -14.96
N PRO A 74 13.70 9.68 -13.71
CA PRO A 74 13.89 10.73 -12.71
C PRO A 74 15.03 11.71 -13.07
N TRP A 75 15.88 11.33 -14.01
CA TRP A 75 17.00 12.11 -14.53
C TRP A 75 16.57 13.22 -15.48
N ASP A 76 15.43 13.04 -16.16
CA ASP A 76 14.88 13.99 -17.12
C ASP A 76 13.95 14.97 -16.39
N ALA A 77 14.46 16.18 -16.13
CA ALA A 77 13.75 17.19 -15.34
C ALA A 77 12.44 17.64 -16.01
N ASP A 78 12.50 17.88 -17.33
CA ASP A 78 11.39 18.38 -18.11
C ASP A 78 10.29 17.32 -18.21
N ALA A 79 10.67 16.05 -18.46
CA ALA A 79 9.71 14.95 -18.50
C ALA A 79 9.01 14.72 -17.15
N VAL A 80 9.72 14.92 -16.02
CA VAL A 80 9.13 14.85 -14.68
C VAL A 80 8.16 16.00 -14.46
N GLU A 81 8.51 17.22 -14.84
CA GLU A 81 7.64 18.39 -14.70
C GLU A 81 6.36 18.24 -15.54
N ASP A 82 6.49 17.82 -16.80
CA ASP A 82 5.35 17.52 -17.67
C ASP A 82 4.44 16.42 -17.07
N ALA A 83 5.03 15.38 -16.48
CA ALA A 83 4.26 14.31 -15.83
C ALA A 83 3.53 14.77 -14.57
N LEU A 84 4.12 15.69 -13.80
CA LEU A 84 3.48 16.30 -12.64
C LEU A 84 2.33 17.22 -13.04
N GLU A 85 2.49 17.98 -14.12
CA GLU A 85 1.45 18.83 -14.68
C GLU A 85 0.28 17.99 -15.20
N LEU A 86 0.57 16.90 -15.92
CA LEU A 86 -0.43 15.94 -16.36
C LEU A 86 -1.20 15.33 -15.17
N ALA A 87 -0.50 14.97 -14.10
CA ALA A 87 -1.13 14.45 -12.89
C ALA A 87 -2.05 15.49 -12.22
N ARG A 88 -1.64 16.77 -12.20
CA ARG A 88 -2.48 17.87 -11.72
C ARG A 88 -3.76 18.00 -12.54
N MET A 89 -3.64 18.06 -13.88
CA MET A 89 -4.80 18.12 -14.78
C MET A 89 -5.75 16.93 -14.59
N CYS A 90 -5.21 15.72 -14.39
CA CYS A 90 -6.01 14.53 -14.13
C CYS A 90 -6.82 14.66 -12.82
N VAL A 91 -6.20 15.12 -11.73
CA VAL A 91 -6.89 15.37 -10.45
C VAL A 91 -8.01 16.38 -10.63
N GLU A 92 -7.75 17.49 -11.32
CA GLU A 92 -8.76 18.53 -11.59
C GLU A 92 -9.96 18.00 -12.37
N LYS A 93 -9.73 17.15 -13.37
CA LYS A 93 -10.82 16.53 -14.16
C LYS A 93 -11.62 15.52 -13.35
N ILE A 94 -10.97 14.73 -12.48
CA ILE A 94 -11.68 13.81 -11.57
C ILE A 94 -12.52 14.61 -10.57
N ASP A 95 -11.98 15.67 -9.98
CA ASP A 95 -12.71 16.53 -9.03
C ASP A 95 -13.91 17.20 -9.71
N LYS A 96 -13.74 17.67 -10.95
CA LYS A 96 -14.84 18.20 -11.77
C LYS A 96 -15.90 17.14 -12.06
N GLU A 97 -15.53 15.92 -12.44
CA GLU A 97 -16.49 14.83 -12.69
C GLU A 97 -17.31 14.52 -11.42
N ILE A 98 -16.64 14.42 -10.26
CA ILE A 98 -17.30 14.20 -8.96
C ILE A 98 -18.35 15.29 -8.72
N GLN A 99 -17.97 16.57 -8.89
CA GLN A 99 -18.87 17.70 -8.69
C GLN A 99 -20.07 17.66 -9.64
N GLU A 100 -19.85 17.44 -10.94
CA GLU A 100 -20.92 17.39 -11.95
C GLU A 100 -21.89 16.24 -11.70
N ARG A 101 -21.39 15.08 -11.26
CA ARG A 101 -22.22 13.94 -10.88
C ARG A 101 -23.03 14.20 -9.63
N GLN A 102 -22.45 14.82 -8.61
CA GLN A 102 -23.16 15.21 -7.39
C GLN A 102 -24.25 16.24 -7.68
N GLN A 103 -23.96 17.25 -8.51
CA GLN A 103 -24.96 18.23 -8.94
C GLN A 103 -26.10 17.57 -9.73
N HIS A 104 -25.76 16.70 -10.69
CA HIS A 104 -26.76 15.95 -11.45
C HIS A 104 -27.63 15.08 -10.53
N HIS A 105 -27.02 14.37 -9.58
CA HIS A 105 -27.74 13.51 -8.65
C HIS A 105 -28.66 14.33 -7.74
N ALA A 106 -28.14 15.37 -7.07
CA ALA A 106 -28.90 16.25 -6.19
C ALA A 106 -30.08 16.93 -6.90
N ARG A 107 -29.98 17.21 -8.20
CA ARG A 107 -31.05 17.84 -9.00
C ARG A 107 -32.21 16.88 -9.32
N PHE A 108 -31.95 15.59 -9.50
CA PHE A 108 -32.94 14.65 -10.03
C PHE A 108 -33.31 13.49 -9.10
N PHE A 109 -32.62 13.34 -7.98
CA PHE A 109 -32.81 12.26 -7.02
C PHE A 109 -32.86 12.81 -5.59
N VAL A 110 -33.91 12.44 -4.86
CA VAL A 110 -34.09 12.84 -3.45
C VAL A 110 -33.18 12.03 -2.54
N GLU A 111 -32.99 10.74 -2.85
CA GLU A 111 -32.17 9.81 -2.07
C GLU A 111 -30.87 9.50 -2.80
N LEU A 112 -29.76 9.47 -2.06
CA LEU A 112 -28.50 8.96 -2.56
C LEU A 112 -28.62 7.46 -2.82
N ASP A 113 -28.37 7.05 -4.06
CA ASP A 113 -28.31 5.64 -4.44
C ASP A 113 -26.94 5.07 -4.05
N ASP A 114 -26.91 3.88 -3.47
CA ASP A 114 -25.68 3.16 -3.10
C ASP A 114 -24.76 2.98 -4.33
N GLY A 115 -25.35 2.80 -5.52
CA GLY A 115 -24.62 2.73 -6.78
C GLY A 115 -23.90 4.04 -7.12
N HIS A 116 -24.53 5.18 -6.83
CA HIS A 116 -23.93 6.50 -7.04
C HIS A 116 -22.76 6.74 -6.08
N GLU A 117 -22.95 6.48 -4.78
CA GLU A 117 -21.88 6.65 -3.79
C GLU A 117 -20.70 5.71 -4.09
N GLY A 118 -20.97 4.47 -4.47
CA GLY A 118 -19.94 3.52 -4.89
C GLY A 118 -19.12 4.01 -6.09
N TRP A 119 -19.77 4.69 -7.05
CA TRP A 119 -19.08 5.30 -8.18
C TRP A 119 -18.21 6.49 -7.75
N ILE A 120 -18.75 7.42 -6.97
CA ILE A 120 -18.01 8.58 -6.44
C ILE A 120 -16.78 8.12 -5.64
N GLU A 121 -16.94 7.09 -4.81
CA GLU A 121 -15.84 6.51 -4.06
C GLU A 121 -14.80 5.85 -4.97
N GLY A 122 -15.21 5.27 -6.11
CA GLY A 122 -14.31 4.84 -7.17
C GLY A 122 -13.46 5.97 -7.75
N LEU A 123 -14.07 7.13 -8.02
CA LEU A 123 -13.37 8.32 -8.50
C LEU A 123 -12.41 8.87 -7.45
N ARG A 124 -12.81 8.95 -6.17
CA ARG A 124 -11.93 9.35 -5.06
C ARG A 124 -10.70 8.44 -4.93
N ARG A 125 -10.87 7.13 -5.13
CA ARG A 125 -9.74 6.20 -5.19
C ARG A 125 -8.80 6.48 -6.36
N LYS A 126 -9.32 6.72 -7.57
CA LYS A 126 -8.52 7.11 -8.74
C LYS A 126 -7.72 8.40 -8.48
N ARG A 127 -8.37 9.42 -7.93
CA ARG A 127 -7.75 10.68 -7.50
C ARG A 127 -6.56 10.43 -6.56
N CYS A 128 -6.75 9.63 -5.50
CA CYS A 128 -5.70 9.29 -4.56
C CYS A 128 -4.52 8.54 -5.22
N ILE A 129 -4.79 7.64 -6.18
CA ILE A 129 -3.73 6.96 -6.94
C ILE A 129 -2.87 7.96 -7.71
N VAL A 130 -3.50 8.92 -8.41
CA VAL A 130 -2.79 9.97 -9.17
C VAL A 130 -1.96 10.86 -8.25
N GLU A 131 -2.49 11.28 -7.11
CA GLU A 131 -1.75 12.08 -6.12
C GLU A 131 -0.53 11.33 -5.55
N ASN A 132 -0.68 10.02 -5.30
CA ASN A 132 0.41 9.17 -4.84
C ASN A 132 1.49 9.02 -5.92
N ALA A 133 1.11 8.88 -7.20
CA ALA A 133 2.05 8.83 -8.31
C ALA A 133 2.84 10.15 -8.42
N ALA A 134 2.16 11.29 -8.36
CA ALA A 134 2.79 12.62 -8.35
C ALA A 134 3.74 12.82 -7.16
N SER A 135 3.37 12.31 -5.99
CA SER A 135 4.22 12.36 -4.79
C SER A 135 5.48 11.51 -4.97
N GLN A 136 5.37 10.33 -5.56
CA GLN A 136 6.51 9.46 -5.85
C GLN A 136 7.46 10.09 -6.88
N MET A 137 6.93 10.69 -7.95
CA MET A 137 7.74 11.41 -8.94
C MET A 137 8.53 12.56 -8.30
N ARG A 138 7.89 13.37 -7.44
CA ARG A 138 8.56 14.43 -6.67
C ARG A 138 9.66 13.90 -5.76
N GLN A 139 9.41 12.83 -5.01
CA GLN A 139 10.41 12.24 -4.12
C GLN A 139 11.59 11.64 -4.88
N SER A 140 11.35 10.99 -6.02
CA SER A 140 12.42 10.46 -6.86
C SER A 140 13.27 11.57 -7.47
N ARG A 141 12.65 12.67 -7.90
CA ARG A 141 13.38 13.84 -8.40
C ARG A 141 14.20 14.52 -7.31
N ALA A 142 13.64 14.70 -6.11
CA ALA A 142 14.36 15.31 -5.00
C ALA A 142 15.62 14.50 -4.63
N ARG A 143 15.51 13.17 -4.54
CA ARG A 143 16.66 12.28 -4.30
C ARG A 143 17.72 12.40 -5.40
N GLN A 144 17.29 12.55 -6.65
CA GLN A 144 18.21 12.70 -7.76
C GLN A 144 18.98 14.02 -7.70
N VAL A 145 18.29 15.13 -7.42
CA VAL A 145 18.93 16.44 -7.27
C VAL A 145 19.94 16.42 -6.11
N GLU A 146 19.62 15.74 -5.01
CA GLU A 146 20.54 15.56 -3.88
C GLU A 146 21.80 14.78 -4.27
N GLU A 147 21.66 13.68 -5.02
CA GLU A 147 22.79 12.90 -5.54
C GLU A 147 23.65 13.72 -6.51
N ASP A 148 23.02 14.50 -7.41
CA ASP A 148 23.73 15.37 -8.36
C ASP A 148 24.53 16.46 -7.63
N ILE A 149 23.96 17.06 -6.58
CA ILE A 149 24.66 18.03 -5.72
C ILE A 149 25.84 17.35 -5.04
N TRP A 150 25.64 16.20 -4.42
CA TRP A 150 26.70 15.49 -3.71
C TRP A 150 27.83 15.04 -4.62
N GLN A 151 27.49 14.59 -5.84
CA GLN A 151 28.47 14.22 -6.86
C GLN A 151 29.21 15.45 -7.40
N SER A 152 28.51 16.58 -7.58
CA SER A 152 29.15 17.85 -7.95
C SER A 152 30.11 18.35 -6.87
N GLU A 153 29.74 18.28 -5.59
CA GLU A 153 30.61 18.63 -4.47
C GLU A 153 31.85 17.73 -4.42
N ARG A 154 31.67 16.41 -4.61
CA ARG A 154 32.78 15.45 -4.69
C ARG A 154 33.75 15.76 -5.84
N ASP A 155 33.22 16.17 -6.99
CA ASP A 155 34.04 16.50 -8.16
C ASP A 155 34.72 17.88 -8.01
N HIS A 156 34.08 18.82 -7.31
CA HIS A 156 34.60 20.17 -7.08
C HIS A 156 35.64 20.23 -5.95
N PHE A 157 35.59 19.31 -4.98
CA PHE A 157 36.66 19.08 -4.02
C PHE A 157 37.59 17.98 -4.56
N PRO A 158 38.61 18.30 -5.39
CA PRO A 158 39.58 17.31 -5.83
C PRO A 158 40.11 16.62 -4.60
N SER A 159 39.83 15.32 -4.54
CA SER A 159 39.99 14.47 -3.38
C SER A 159 41.16 14.94 -2.51
N LEU A 160 40.89 15.45 -1.31
CA LEU A 160 41.93 15.86 -0.35
C LEU A 160 42.91 14.70 -0.08
N SER A 161 42.55 13.46 -0.42
CA SER A 161 43.44 12.32 -0.50
C SER A 161 44.60 12.51 -1.48
N ARG A 162 44.40 13.14 -2.65
CA ARG A 162 45.48 13.44 -3.61
C ARG A 162 46.44 14.52 -3.09
N GLN A 163 45.93 15.53 -2.38
CA GLN A 163 46.76 16.51 -1.68
C GLN A 163 47.48 15.91 -0.46
N ARG A 164 46.82 15.01 0.28
CA ARG A 164 47.47 14.26 1.37
C ARG A 164 48.56 13.33 0.86
N THR A 165 48.39 12.66 -0.27
CA THR A 165 49.46 11.84 -0.85
C THR A 165 50.63 12.67 -1.36
N CYS A 166 50.42 13.86 -1.93
CA CYS A 166 51.54 14.74 -2.31
C CYS A 166 52.26 15.29 -1.07
N ALA A 167 51.53 15.81 -0.08
CA ALA A 167 52.14 16.33 1.15
C ALA A 167 52.78 15.22 2.00
N GLN A 168 52.24 14.01 1.98
CA GLN A 168 52.83 12.85 2.65
C GLN A 168 54.04 12.31 1.88
N ALA A 169 54.00 12.26 0.54
CA ALA A 169 55.18 11.95 -0.27
C ALA A 169 56.29 13.01 -0.10
N GLU A 170 55.96 14.29 0.06
CA GLU A 170 56.93 15.34 0.39
C GLU A 170 57.52 15.16 1.80
N ARG A 171 56.70 14.82 2.81
CA ARG A 171 57.21 14.49 4.16
C ARG A 171 58.08 13.24 4.16
N GLU A 172 57.69 12.20 3.44
CA GLU A 172 58.47 10.96 3.30
C GLU A 172 59.77 11.22 2.54
N SER A 173 59.75 12.06 1.49
CA SER A 173 60.94 12.52 0.78
C SER A 173 61.89 13.35 1.66
N MET A 174 61.38 14.30 2.45
CA MET A 174 62.17 15.06 3.42
C MET A 174 62.69 14.21 4.59
N SER A 175 61.96 13.16 4.96
CA SER A 175 62.42 12.16 5.95
C SER A 175 63.59 11.35 5.42
N TRP A 176 63.59 10.96 4.14
CA TRP A 176 64.71 10.22 3.54
C TRP A 176 66.00 11.04 3.43
N THR A 177 65.91 12.34 3.17
CA THR A 177 67.10 13.22 3.14
C THR A 177 67.66 13.47 4.53
N THR A 178 66.82 13.60 5.57
CA THR A 178 67.30 13.74 6.96
C THR A 178 67.82 12.43 7.57
N LEU A 179 67.31 11.26 7.16
CA LEU A 179 67.83 9.97 7.62
C LEU A 179 69.16 9.59 6.99
N THR A 180 69.43 9.99 5.75
CA THR A 180 70.71 9.74 5.09
C THR A 180 71.83 10.65 5.60
N ASP A 181 71.51 11.87 6.06
CA ASP A 181 72.48 12.77 6.69
C ASP A 181 72.87 12.31 8.11
N ARG A 182 71.93 11.73 8.87
CA ARG A 182 72.20 11.19 10.21
C ARG A 182 73.02 9.89 10.19
N ARG A 183 73.03 9.16 9.07
CA ARG A 183 73.80 7.91 8.92
C ARG A 183 75.28 8.14 8.60
N ARG A 184 75.71 9.38 8.34
CA ARG A 184 77.13 9.73 8.21
C ARG A 184 77.81 10.08 9.53
N SER A 185 77.08 10.15 10.65
CA SER A 185 77.61 10.61 11.95
C SER A 185 77.37 9.67 13.14
N SER A 186 77.02 8.40 12.94
CA SER A 186 76.84 7.47 14.08
C SER A 186 77.55 6.14 13.87
N THR A 187 78.84 6.16 14.23
CA THR A 187 79.67 4.97 14.43
C THR A 187 79.60 4.57 15.91
N VAL A 188 78.54 3.92 16.37
CA VAL A 188 78.60 3.14 17.63
C VAL A 188 77.69 1.93 17.58
N GLN A 189 78.29 0.76 17.84
CA GLN A 189 77.70 -0.55 18.09
C GLN A 189 76.65 -0.51 19.20
N SER A 190 75.52 -1.21 19.03
CA SER A 190 74.96 -1.98 20.14
C SER A 190 73.98 -3.04 19.66
N TYR A 191 74.19 -4.25 20.15
CA TYR A 191 73.45 -5.47 19.92
C TYR A 191 72.52 -5.66 21.12
N ALA A 192 71.22 -5.93 20.91
CA ALA A 192 70.46 -6.75 21.83
C ALA A 192 69.16 -7.26 21.20
N THR A 193 68.99 -8.56 21.39
CA THR A 193 67.96 -9.51 20.98
C THR A 193 66.68 -9.40 21.84
N VAL A 194 65.68 -10.24 21.49
CA VAL A 194 64.50 -10.74 22.26
C VAL A 194 63.28 -9.80 22.34
N SER A 195 62.00 -10.22 22.25
CA SER A 195 61.37 -11.55 22.33
C SER A 195 59.93 -11.56 21.77
N ASN A 196 59.49 -12.72 21.29
CA ASN A 196 58.10 -13.08 20.91
C ASN A 196 57.18 -13.24 22.14
N VAL A 197 55.91 -12.83 22.05
CA VAL A 197 54.80 -13.40 22.86
C VAL A 197 53.51 -13.47 22.03
N LEU A 198 53.00 -14.70 21.91
CA LEU A 198 51.69 -15.15 21.40
C LEU A 198 50.57 -14.91 22.43
N TYR A 199 49.30 -14.77 22.00
CA TYR A 199 48.04 -15.24 22.62
C TYR A 199 46.88 -14.54 21.85
N GLY A 200 45.74 -15.11 21.50
CA GLY A 200 45.09 -16.39 21.75
C GLY A 200 43.60 -16.23 21.41
N SER A 201 43.03 -17.20 20.70
CA SER A 201 41.65 -17.25 20.20
C SER A 201 40.59 -17.39 21.31
N SER A 202 39.35 -16.97 21.04
CA SER A 202 38.17 -17.34 21.85
C SER A 202 36.93 -17.63 20.98
N SER A 203 36.33 -18.78 21.28
CA SER A 203 35.22 -19.47 20.64
C SER A 203 33.86 -19.17 21.32
N SER A 204 32.80 -19.59 20.64
CA SER A 204 31.36 -19.40 20.88
C SER A 204 30.73 -20.32 21.95
N ILE A 205 29.61 -19.86 22.55
CA ILE A 205 28.77 -20.61 23.52
C ILE A 205 27.30 -20.63 23.00
N PRO A 206 26.55 -21.74 23.10
CA PRO A 206 25.17 -21.83 22.63
C PRO A 206 24.12 -21.50 23.72
N ALA A 207 23.00 -20.89 23.30
CA ALA A 207 21.90 -20.46 24.16
C ALA A 207 20.90 -21.60 24.49
N ARG A 208 20.53 -21.70 25.77
CA ARG A 208 19.50 -22.59 26.32
C ARG A 208 18.18 -21.81 26.50
N ARG A 209 17.06 -22.35 26.01
CA ARG A 209 15.70 -21.86 26.28
C ARG A 209 15.25 -22.24 27.69
N GLY A 210 14.80 -21.27 28.48
CA GLY A 210 14.10 -21.52 29.75
C GLY A 210 13.48 -20.27 30.39
N GLY A 211 12.14 -20.17 30.34
CA GLY A 211 11.30 -19.67 31.44
C GLY A 211 11.11 -18.15 31.64
N VAL A 212 10.03 -17.59 31.06
CA VAL A 212 9.54 -16.22 31.30
C VAL A 212 8.63 -16.09 32.55
N ARG A 213 8.61 -17.07 33.47
CA ARG A 213 7.67 -17.05 34.62
C ARG A 213 8.20 -16.42 35.93
N SER A 214 9.38 -15.79 35.93
CA SER A 214 10.01 -15.27 37.15
C SER A 214 10.12 -13.74 37.22
N LEU A 215 9.18 -13.00 36.63
CA LEU A 215 9.22 -11.52 36.61
C LEU A 215 8.21 -10.82 37.54
N GLU A 216 7.24 -11.52 38.12
CA GLU A 216 6.28 -10.90 39.05
C GLU A 216 6.84 -10.67 40.46
N GLY A 217 7.88 -11.41 40.88
CA GLY A 217 8.49 -11.28 42.21
C GLY A 217 9.40 -10.05 42.40
N HIS A 218 9.75 -9.33 41.33
CA HIS A 218 10.71 -8.22 41.38
C HIS A 218 10.06 -6.82 41.33
N LEU A 219 8.72 -6.75 41.22
CA LEU A 219 7.97 -5.50 41.18
C LEU A 219 7.86 -4.76 42.52
N ASN A 220 8.40 -5.33 43.61
CA ASN A 220 8.44 -4.70 44.94
C ASN A 220 9.73 -3.93 45.26
N CYS A 221 10.63 -3.72 44.29
CA CYS A 221 11.59 -2.61 44.39
C CYS A 221 10.86 -1.29 44.11
N GLY A 222 9.95 -0.91 45.01
CA GLY A 222 9.17 0.33 44.97
C GLY A 222 9.98 1.60 45.27
N HIS A 223 11.28 1.59 44.97
CA HIS A 223 12.12 2.76 45.10
C HIS A 223 12.18 3.46 43.76
N THR A 224 11.62 4.67 43.71
CA THR A 224 12.00 5.69 42.74
C THR A 224 13.52 5.72 42.64
N THR A 225 14.03 5.99 41.44
CA THR A 225 15.46 5.98 41.08
C THR A 225 16.39 6.76 42.02
N ASP A 226 15.85 7.54 42.97
CA ASP A 226 16.58 8.37 43.93
C ASP A 226 16.96 7.69 45.27
N GLN A 227 16.56 6.43 45.53
CA GLN A 227 16.84 5.77 46.83
C GLN A 227 17.78 4.56 46.80
N CYS A 228 18.68 4.49 45.82
CA CYS A 228 19.77 3.51 45.80
C CYS A 228 20.96 3.88 46.72
N PHE A 229 20.70 4.35 47.95
CA PHE A 229 21.74 4.70 48.96
C PHE A 229 21.90 3.63 50.06
N GLY A 230 21.53 2.37 49.77
CA GLY A 230 21.88 1.23 50.62
C GLY A 230 23.35 0.80 50.45
N PRO A 231 23.92 0.05 51.43
CA PRO A 231 25.34 -0.31 51.42
C PRO A 231 25.77 -0.95 50.08
N PRO A 232 26.94 -0.55 49.53
CA PRO A 232 27.32 -0.72 48.11
C PRO A 232 27.32 -2.17 47.60
N GLN A 233 27.31 -3.16 48.50
CA GLN A 233 27.36 -4.57 48.14
C GLN A 233 26.03 -5.17 47.66
N ARG A 234 24.86 -4.57 47.98
CA ARG A 234 23.56 -5.11 47.56
C ARG A 234 22.95 -4.40 46.35
N CYS A 235 23.29 -3.13 46.11
CA CYS A 235 22.73 -2.36 45.00
C CYS A 235 23.29 -2.79 43.63
N GLY A 236 24.58 -3.18 43.57
CA GLY A 236 25.22 -3.61 42.32
C GLY A 236 24.62 -4.89 41.71
N LEU A 237 24.19 -5.86 42.54
CA LEU A 237 23.56 -7.09 42.03
C LEU A 237 22.15 -6.84 41.46
N CYS A 238 21.33 -6.01 42.11
CA CYS A 238 20.00 -5.68 41.61
C CYS A 238 20.08 -4.89 40.28
N CYS A 239 21.06 -3.99 40.13
CA CYS A 239 21.28 -3.27 38.88
C CYS A 239 21.75 -4.18 37.74
N ALA A 240 22.61 -5.16 38.00
CA ALA A 240 23.05 -6.12 36.98
C ALA A 240 21.92 -7.04 36.49
N VAL A 241 21.07 -7.53 37.41
CA VAL A 241 19.91 -8.36 37.07
C VAL A 241 18.86 -7.57 36.30
N HIS A 242 18.58 -6.32 36.70
CA HIS A 242 17.68 -5.44 35.95
C HIS A 242 18.24 -5.08 34.57
N HIS A 243 19.53 -4.79 34.46
CA HIS A 243 20.19 -4.54 33.18
C HIS A 243 20.11 -5.76 32.26
N ALA A 244 20.42 -6.96 32.77
CA ALA A 244 20.29 -8.20 31.99
C ALA A 244 18.84 -8.46 31.55
N SER A 245 17.86 -8.20 32.42
CA SER A 245 16.44 -8.33 32.10
C SER A 245 15.99 -7.32 31.03
N PHE A 246 16.50 -6.09 31.10
CA PHE A 246 16.25 -5.06 30.09
C PHE A 246 16.86 -5.42 28.74
N LEU A 247 18.11 -5.89 28.70
CA LEU A 247 18.75 -6.35 27.47
C LEU A 247 18.02 -7.55 26.86
N ALA A 248 17.57 -8.49 27.68
CA ALA A 248 16.78 -9.63 27.20
C ALA A 248 15.41 -9.19 26.64
N ALA A 249 14.77 -8.18 27.25
CA ALA A 249 13.54 -7.58 26.73
C ALA A 249 13.78 -6.86 25.40
N LEU A 250 14.85 -6.06 25.29
CA LEU A 250 15.24 -5.41 24.03
C LEU A 250 15.54 -6.41 22.91
N ASP A 251 16.23 -7.51 23.21
CA ASP A 251 16.53 -8.55 22.22
C ASP A 251 15.23 -9.24 21.74
N ALA A 252 14.33 -9.57 22.66
CA ALA A 252 13.01 -10.12 22.33
C ALA A 252 12.19 -9.17 21.45
N ASP A 253 12.22 -7.87 21.75
CA ASP A 253 11.54 -6.83 20.97
C ASP A 253 12.11 -6.70 19.56
N ASN A 254 13.43 -6.72 19.42
CA ASN A 254 14.09 -6.69 18.12
C ASN A 254 13.71 -7.91 17.26
N ILE A 255 13.60 -9.10 17.87
CA ILE A 255 13.13 -10.31 17.19
C ILE A 255 11.67 -10.14 16.72
N ASN A 256 10.79 -9.61 17.57
CA ASN A 256 9.38 -9.38 17.23
C ASN A 256 9.22 -8.35 16.11
N ILE A 257 9.99 -7.26 16.14
CA ILE A 257 10.00 -6.23 15.09
C ILE A 257 10.48 -6.82 13.76
N SER A 258 11.57 -7.59 13.78
CA SER A 258 12.11 -8.26 12.58
C SER A 258 11.08 -9.22 11.97
N TYR A 259 10.44 -10.05 12.80
CA TYR A 259 9.38 -10.96 12.37
C TYR A 259 8.15 -10.22 11.80
N CYS A 260 7.74 -9.14 12.45
CA CYS A 260 6.66 -8.27 11.98
C CYS A 260 6.98 -7.67 10.59
N ASN A 261 8.21 -7.21 10.38
CA ASN A 261 8.65 -6.66 9.09
C ASN A 261 8.61 -7.71 7.97
N GLU A 262 9.10 -8.93 8.23
CA GLU A 262 9.05 -10.03 7.25
C GLU A 262 7.60 -10.37 6.85
N LEU A 263 6.69 -10.41 7.82
CA LEU A 263 5.26 -10.61 7.57
C LEU A 263 4.64 -9.44 6.81
N GLY A 264 5.04 -8.21 7.12
CA GLY A 264 4.59 -7.00 6.45
C GLY A 264 4.88 -6.99 4.95
N GLU A 265 6.08 -7.42 4.55
CA GLU A 265 6.45 -7.58 3.13
C GLU A 265 5.59 -8.62 2.41
N LYS A 266 5.27 -9.75 3.08
CA LYS A 266 4.36 -10.76 2.53
C LYS A 266 2.95 -10.19 2.37
N VAL A 267 2.47 -9.40 3.32
CA VAL A 267 1.16 -8.73 3.25
C VAL A 267 1.13 -7.70 2.12
N LEU A 268 2.19 -6.93 1.90
CA LEU A 268 2.32 -6.02 0.75
C LEU A 268 2.21 -6.77 -0.58
N ARG A 269 2.89 -7.92 -0.71
CA ARG A 269 2.80 -8.75 -1.91
C ARG A 269 1.37 -9.25 -2.14
N ILE A 270 0.70 -9.73 -1.10
CA ILE A 270 -0.71 -10.14 -1.19
C ILE A 270 -1.59 -8.96 -1.62
N LYS A 271 -1.40 -7.77 -1.05
CA LYS A 271 -2.16 -6.56 -1.41
C LYS A 271 -1.99 -6.18 -2.88
N ARG A 272 -0.78 -6.31 -3.44
CA ARG A 272 -0.51 -6.03 -4.86
C ARG A 272 -1.14 -7.07 -5.79
N LEU A 273 -1.17 -8.34 -5.39
CA LEU A 273 -1.67 -9.44 -6.22
C LEU A 273 -3.18 -9.63 -6.16
N ALA A 274 -3.83 -9.30 -5.03
CA ALA A 274 -5.26 -9.54 -4.84
C ALA A 274 -6.17 -8.90 -5.92
N PRO A 275 -5.90 -7.68 -6.43
CA PRO A 275 -6.69 -7.10 -7.53
C PRO A 275 -6.51 -7.80 -8.87
N THR A 276 -5.36 -8.46 -9.08
CA THR A 276 -5.00 -9.13 -10.34
C THR A 276 -5.29 -10.63 -10.34
N TRP A 277 -5.89 -11.16 -9.27
CA TRP A 277 -6.22 -12.57 -9.17
C TRP A 277 -7.37 -12.93 -10.10
N VAL A 278 -7.02 -13.48 -11.27
CA VAL A 278 -8.00 -13.88 -12.29
C VAL A 278 -8.78 -15.11 -11.83
N PHE A 279 -8.15 -16.08 -11.16
CA PHE A 279 -8.80 -17.26 -10.57
C PHE A 279 -7.97 -17.85 -9.40
N PRO A 280 -7.97 -17.22 -8.21
CA PRO A 280 -7.19 -17.75 -7.10
C PRO A 280 -7.86 -19.02 -6.57
N SER A 281 -7.07 -20.04 -6.26
CA SER A 281 -7.59 -21.21 -5.57
C SER A 281 -8.01 -20.86 -4.14
N VAL A 282 -9.00 -21.57 -3.59
CA VAL A 282 -9.43 -21.37 -2.19
C VAL A 282 -8.25 -21.54 -1.22
N GLU A 283 -7.33 -22.47 -1.53
CA GLU A 283 -6.15 -22.73 -0.71
C GLU A 283 -5.16 -21.55 -0.70
N GLU A 284 -4.93 -20.89 -1.84
CA GLU A 284 -4.10 -19.69 -1.93
C GLU A 284 -4.71 -18.50 -1.16
N VAL A 285 -6.03 -18.33 -1.26
CA VAL A 285 -6.74 -17.31 -0.47
C VAL A 285 -6.63 -17.61 1.02
N ASP A 286 -6.81 -18.87 1.44
CA ASP A 286 -6.69 -19.28 2.84
C ASP A 286 -5.26 -19.10 3.39
N LYS A 287 -4.25 -19.41 2.59
CA LYS A 287 -2.84 -19.14 2.93
C LYS A 287 -2.58 -17.64 3.11
N SER A 288 -3.19 -16.82 2.26
CA SER A 288 -3.09 -15.36 2.34
C SER A 288 -3.78 -14.79 3.58
N ILE A 289 -4.99 -15.29 3.91
CA ILE A 289 -5.71 -14.94 5.15
C ILE A 289 -4.85 -15.24 6.38
N ARG A 290 -4.32 -16.47 6.50
CA ARG A 290 -3.45 -16.87 7.62
C ARG A 290 -2.18 -16.04 7.75
N THR A 291 -1.69 -15.50 6.63
CA THR A 291 -0.50 -14.63 6.63
C THR A 291 -0.85 -13.23 7.15
N VAL A 292 -1.98 -12.67 6.72
CA VAL A 292 -2.46 -11.36 7.21
C VAL A 292 -2.86 -11.43 8.69
N GLU A 293 -3.48 -12.52 9.14
CA GLU A 293 -3.83 -12.69 10.56
C GLU A 293 -2.59 -12.73 11.46
N ARG A 294 -1.55 -13.49 11.07
CA ARG A 294 -0.26 -13.51 11.77
C ARG A 294 0.42 -12.14 11.81
N TYR A 295 0.31 -11.36 10.73
CA TYR A 295 0.86 -10.01 10.70
C TYR A 295 0.16 -9.07 11.70
N ILE A 296 -1.18 -9.15 11.78
CA ILE A 296 -1.95 -8.35 12.74
C ILE A 296 -1.61 -8.74 14.18
N GLU A 297 -1.38 -10.03 14.45
CA GLU A 297 -0.95 -10.50 15.77
C GLU A 297 0.45 -9.99 16.13
N ALA A 298 1.42 -10.10 15.20
CA ALA A 298 2.76 -9.55 15.38
C ALA A 298 2.77 -8.04 15.66
N LEU A 299 1.89 -7.27 14.99
CA LEU A 299 1.72 -5.84 15.27
C LEU A 299 1.25 -5.57 16.72
N ARG A 300 0.39 -6.42 17.28
CA ARG A 300 -0.06 -6.29 18.68
C ARG A 300 1.05 -6.66 19.65
N ASP A 301 1.84 -7.68 19.32
CA ASP A 301 2.97 -8.10 20.16
C ASP A 301 4.03 -7.00 20.26
N VAL A 302 4.36 -6.35 19.14
CA VAL A 302 5.27 -5.19 19.11
C VAL A 302 4.70 -4.01 19.92
N ALA A 303 3.41 -3.70 19.77
CA ALA A 303 2.80 -2.62 20.55
C ALA A 303 2.77 -2.91 22.07
N LYS A 304 2.57 -4.18 22.44
CA LYS A 304 2.63 -4.61 23.85
C LYS A 304 4.05 -4.58 24.40
N SER A 305 5.03 -4.88 23.56
CA SER A 305 6.44 -4.92 23.94
C SER A 305 7.01 -3.51 24.15
N GLU A 306 6.62 -2.56 23.30
CA GLU A 306 6.89 -1.12 23.48
C GLU A 306 6.35 -0.63 24.84
N ALA A 307 5.12 -1.01 25.21
CA ALA A 307 4.56 -0.66 26.52
C ALA A 307 5.36 -1.26 27.70
N ASN A 308 5.97 -2.44 27.53
CA ASN A 308 6.83 -3.04 28.53
C ASN A 308 8.17 -2.31 28.64
N LEU A 309 8.78 -1.88 27.53
CA LEU A 309 10.02 -1.10 27.53
C LEU A 309 9.85 0.26 28.22
N VAL A 310 8.71 0.94 28.00
CA VAL A 310 8.36 2.19 28.70
C VAL A 310 8.29 1.98 30.22
N ARG A 311 7.91 0.79 30.69
CA ARG A 311 7.89 0.44 32.11
C ARG A 311 9.28 0.31 32.72
N PHE A 312 10.28 -0.11 31.94
CA PHE A 312 11.68 -0.21 32.40
C PHE A 312 12.40 1.14 32.41
N THR A 313 12.01 2.07 31.53
CA THR A 313 12.63 3.39 31.42
C THR A 313 11.95 4.46 32.29
N GLY A 314 10.75 4.17 32.80
CA GLY A 314 9.93 5.11 33.58
C GLY A 314 9.34 6.23 32.73
N PRO A 315 8.37 7.00 33.26
CA PRO A 315 7.88 8.21 32.60
C PRO A 315 9.04 9.22 32.57
N HIS A 316 9.73 9.32 31.44
CA HIS A 316 10.91 10.14 31.29
C HIS A 316 10.52 11.62 31.38
N PRO A 317 10.92 12.38 32.42
CA PRO A 317 10.74 13.83 32.41
C PRO A 317 11.86 14.40 31.52
N ASP A 318 11.49 15.03 30.42
CA ASP A 318 12.28 16.01 29.68
C ASP A 318 13.60 15.60 28.98
N ILE A 319 13.97 14.32 28.91
CA ILE A 319 14.96 13.93 27.89
C ILE A 319 14.26 13.89 26.53
N LYS A 320 14.52 14.93 25.72
CA LYS A 320 14.37 14.87 24.26
C LYS A 320 15.31 13.78 23.77
N VAL A 321 14.86 12.52 23.84
CA VAL A 321 15.52 11.40 23.19
C VAL A 321 15.64 11.83 21.74
N PRO A 322 16.86 11.93 21.16
CA PRO A 322 16.99 12.21 19.74
C PRO A 322 16.09 11.20 19.03
N PRO A 323 15.21 11.64 18.11
CA PRO A 323 14.18 10.79 17.54
C PRO A 323 14.86 9.49 17.15
N ALA A 324 14.44 8.37 17.74
CA ALA A 324 15.02 7.06 17.49
C ALA A 324 14.86 6.82 15.98
N THR A 325 15.88 7.19 15.22
CA THR A 325 15.78 7.50 13.79
C THR A 325 15.61 6.26 12.95
N ASN A 326 15.43 5.09 13.55
CA ASN A 326 15.26 3.82 12.87
C ASN A 326 14.31 2.87 13.62
N ILE A 327 13.31 3.36 14.35
CA ILE A 327 12.13 2.50 14.58
C ILE A 327 11.43 2.41 13.22
N ILE A 328 11.81 1.39 12.45
CA ILE A 328 11.26 1.09 11.13
C ILE A 328 9.75 0.97 11.30
N VAL A 329 9.04 2.00 10.83
CA VAL A 329 7.58 2.03 10.83
C VAL A 329 7.13 0.77 10.08
N PRO A 330 6.26 -0.06 10.66
CA PRO A 330 5.80 -1.26 9.98
C PRO A 330 5.27 -0.92 8.58
N PRO A 331 5.60 -1.71 7.56
CA PRO A 331 5.33 -1.36 6.15
C PRO A 331 3.83 -1.25 5.83
N VAL A 332 2.96 -1.78 6.69
CA VAL A 332 1.50 -1.71 6.53
C VAL A 332 0.85 -1.29 7.84
N ARG A 333 0.09 -0.19 7.81
CA ARG A 333 -0.71 0.25 8.97
C ARG A 333 -1.72 -0.83 9.38
N HIS A 334 -1.93 -0.99 10.69
CA HIS A 334 -2.85 -1.98 11.27
C HIS A 334 -4.26 -1.96 10.65
N GLU A 335 -4.84 -0.77 10.43
CA GLU A 335 -6.17 -0.64 9.82
C GLU A 335 -6.19 -1.03 8.33
N SER A 336 -5.09 -0.81 7.62
CA SER A 336 -4.93 -1.29 6.24
C SER A 336 -4.87 -2.82 6.18
N ALA A 337 -4.18 -3.46 7.13
CA ALA A 337 -4.13 -4.92 7.24
C ALA A 337 -5.50 -5.53 7.58
N LYS A 338 -6.28 -4.91 8.49
CA LYS A 338 -7.66 -5.32 8.77
C LYS A 338 -8.57 -5.23 7.56
N THR A 339 -8.46 -4.15 6.78
CA THR A 339 -9.25 -3.97 5.56
C THR A 339 -8.92 -5.06 4.54
N LEU A 340 -7.63 -5.35 4.33
CA LEU A 340 -7.19 -6.44 3.46
C LEU A 340 -7.73 -7.80 3.95
N LEU A 341 -7.71 -8.07 5.25
CA LEU A 341 -8.26 -9.30 5.83
C LEU A 341 -9.76 -9.45 5.53
N ARG A 342 -10.55 -8.37 5.63
CA ARG A 342 -11.98 -8.39 5.27
C ARG A 342 -12.17 -8.72 3.80
N THR A 343 -11.39 -8.09 2.91
CA THR A 343 -11.45 -8.34 1.45
C THR A 343 -11.13 -9.82 1.13
N LEU A 344 -10.08 -10.38 1.71
CA LEU A 344 -9.71 -11.79 1.48
C LEU A 344 -10.78 -12.76 2.02
N LYS A 345 -11.39 -12.47 3.19
CA LYS A 345 -12.50 -13.28 3.73
C LYS A 345 -13.73 -13.24 2.82
N ASN A 346 -14.07 -12.09 2.27
CA ASN A 346 -15.16 -11.95 1.30
C ASN A 346 -14.88 -12.74 0.01
N LEU A 347 -13.64 -12.66 -0.50
CA LEU A 347 -13.22 -13.41 -1.68
C LEU A 347 -13.34 -14.93 -1.44
N ARG A 348 -12.84 -15.44 -0.30
CA ARG A 348 -13.00 -16.84 0.10
C ARG A 348 -14.46 -17.28 0.12
N ALA A 349 -15.35 -16.45 0.69
CA ALA A 349 -16.77 -16.75 0.78
C ALA A 349 -17.42 -16.86 -0.61
N ASN A 350 -17.01 -16.02 -1.56
CA ASN A 350 -17.51 -16.04 -2.94
C ASN A 350 -17.04 -17.29 -3.69
N LEU A 351 -15.74 -17.62 -3.62
CA LEU A 351 -15.19 -18.85 -4.24
C LEU A 351 -15.83 -20.13 -3.68
N SER A 352 -16.12 -20.14 -2.38
CA SER A 352 -16.78 -21.27 -1.71
C SER A 352 -18.26 -21.42 -2.09
N ARG A 353 -18.94 -20.33 -2.49
CA ARG A 353 -20.30 -20.39 -3.06
C ARG A 353 -20.25 -20.92 -4.48
N ASP A 354 -19.34 -20.41 -5.29
CA ASP A 354 -19.21 -20.81 -6.69
C ASP A 354 -18.86 -22.30 -6.83
N THR A 355 -17.94 -22.81 -5.99
CA THR A 355 -17.59 -24.23 -5.94
C THR A 355 -18.80 -25.11 -5.58
N ARG A 356 -19.66 -24.67 -4.65
CA ARG A 356 -20.91 -25.38 -4.30
C ARG A 356 -21.93 -25.33 -5.42
N SER A 357 -22.10 -24.18 -6.08
CA SER A 357 -22.97 -24.05 -7.25
C SER A 357 -22.54 -24.98 -8.38
N ARG A 358 -21.24 -25.05 -8.68
CA ARG A 358 -20.70 -25.97 -9.71
C ARG A 358 -20.87 -27.43 -9.33
N ALA A 359 -20.63 -27.81 -8.07
CA ALA A 359 -20.88 -29.17 -7.61
C ALA A 359 -22.35 -29.57 -7.71
N SER A 360 -23.28 -28.63 -7.44
CA SER A 360 -24.73 -28.87 -7.58
C SER A 360 -25.17 -29.01 -9.04
N MET A 361 -24.55 -28.29 -9.98
CA MET A 361 -24.79 -28.46 -11.42
C MET A 361 -24.32 -29.83 -11.91
N ILE A 362 -23.13 -30.27 -11.50
CA ILE A 362 -22.60 -31.59 -11.87
C ILE A 362 -23.49 -32.71 -11.31
N HIS A 363 -23.97 -32.59 -10.07
CA HIS A 363 -24.89 -33.58 -9.51
C HIS A 363 -26.26 -33.62 -10.22
N ASN A 364 -26.75 -32.48 -10.73
CA ASN A 364 -28.00 -32.44 -11.50
C ASN A 364 -27.83 -32.94 -12.94
N GLU A 365 -26.67 -32.70 -13.58
CA GLU A 365 -26.40 -33.21 -14.95
C GLU A 365 -26.12 -34.72 -14.98
N PHE A 366 -25.54 -35.30 -13.94
CA PHE A 366 -25.30 -36.75 -13.87
C PHE A 366 -26.45 -37.54 -13.22
N GLY A 367 -27.46 -36.86 -12.66
CA GLY A 367 -28.60 -37.48 -11.97
C GLY A 367 -29.80 -37.84 -12.86
N TYR A 368 -29.92 -37.26 -14.06
CA TYR A 368 -31.03 -37.53 -14.98
C TYR A 368 -30.51 -37.76 -16.39
N GLY A 369 -30.64 -38.99 -16.88
CA GLY A 369 -30.63 -39.25 -18.32
C GLY A 369 -29.32 -39.81 -18.86
N ARG A 370 -29.11 -41.11 -18.66
CA ARG A 370 -28.42 -41.95 -19.64
C ARG A 370 -29.26 -41.91 -20.93
N GLY A 371 -28.95 -41.02 -21.87
CA GLY A 371 -29.59 -41.02 -23.19
C GLY A 371 -29.42 -39.74 -24.00
N GLN A 372 -28.36 -39.70 -24.80
CA GLN A 372 -28.24 -38.95 -26.06
C GLN A 372 -28.06 -37.41 -26.03
N GLU A 373 -27.21 -36.97 -26.97
CA GLU A 373 -27.00 -35.60 -27.47
C GLU A 373 -26.02 -34.66 -26.74
N GLY A 374 -24.73 -35.05 -26.79
CA GLY A 374 -23.63 -34.09 -26.71
C GLY A 374 -23.46 -33.33 -28.03
N LYS A 375 -23.66 -32.00 -28.01
CA LYS A 375 -22.96 -30.98 -28.83
C LYS A 375 -23.49 -29.54 -28.65
N LEU A 376 -24.68 -29.35 -28.08
CA LEU A 376 -25.29 -28.01 -27.93
C LEU A 376 -24.90 -27.25 -26.65
N GLY A 377 -24.42 -27.92 -25.59
CA GLY A 377 -24.18 -27.29 -24.29
C GLY A 377 -22.98 -26.33 -24.23
N ALA A 378 -21.91 -26.59 -25.00
CA ALA A 378 -20.68 -25.80 -24.91
C ALA A 378 -20.78 -24.40 -25.56
N ALA A 379 -21.57 -24.26 -26.63
CA ALA A 379 -21.73 -22.98 -27.32
C ALA A 379 -22.59 -21.98 -26.52
N LEU A 380 -23.59 -22.48 -25.80
CA LEU A 380 -24.52 -21.65 -25.02
C LEU A 380 -23.86 -21.09 -23.74
N LEU A 381 -22.94 -21.86 -23.14
CA LEU A 381 -22.13 -21.44 -22.00
C LEU A 381 -21.12 -20.35 -22.36
N MET A 382 -20.48 -20.43 -23.54
CA MET A 382 -19.56 -19.38 -24.00
C MET A 382 -20.29 -18.07 -24.34
N GLY A 383 -21.50 -18.15 -24.90
CA GLY A 383 -22.33 -16.96 -25.18
C GLY A 383 -22.75 -16.19 -23.92
N LEU A 384 -23.06 -16.89 -22.83
CA LEU A 384 -23.44 -16.27 -21.55
C LEU A 384 -22.26 -15.58 -20.84
N VAL A 385 -21.04 -16.13 -20.96
CA VAL A 385 -19.84 -15.51 -20.36
C VAL A 385 -19.46 -14.22 -21.09
N VAL A 386 -19.51 -14.21 -22.42
CA VAL A 386 -19.18 -13.01 -23.22
C VAL A 386 -20.25 -11.91 -23.07
N GLY A 387 -21.54 -12.28 -23.00
CA GLY A 387 -22.63 -11.32 -22.78
C GLY A 387 -22.58 -10.63 -21.42
N SER A 388 -22.11 -11.34 -20.37
CA SER A 388 -22.04 -10.80 -19.01
C SER A 388 -20.91 -9.78 -18.82
N MET A 389 -19.80 -9.91 -19.55
CA MET A 389 -18.70 -8.94 -19.51
C MET A 389 -19.08 -7.61 -20.17
N ALA A 390 -19.85 -7.63 -21.26
CA ALA A 390 -20.26 -6.40 -21.95
C ALA A 390 -21.21 -5.52 -21.09
N ALA A 391 -22.04 -6.14 -20.25
CA ALA A 391 -22.93 -5.43 -19.32
C ALA A 391 -22.17 -4.72 -18.19
N TRP A 392 -21.01 -5.22 -17.79
CA TRP A 392 -20.14 -4.60 -16.77
C TRP A 392 -19.37 -3.38 -17.28
N PHE A 393 -19.11 -3.29 -18.59
CA PHE A 393 -18.38 -2.17 -19.20
C PHE A 393 -19.29 -1.08 -19.79
N GLY A 394 -20.59 -1.10 -19.52
CA GLY A 394 -21.50 -0.01 -19.91
C GLY A 394 -21.60 0.21 -21.43
N MET A 395 -21.28 -0.79 -22.26
CA MET A 395 -21.51 -0.71 -23.69
C MET A 395 -23.00 -0.88 -23.96
N GLY A 396 -23.59 0.07 -24.69
CA GLY A 396 -25.00 0.04 -25.07
C GLY A 396 -25.35 -1.26 -25.80
N SER A 397 -26.50 -1.84 -25.43
CA SER A 397 -27.02 -3.16 -25.81
C SER A 397 -27.05 -3.50 -27.31
N PHE A 398 -26.80 -2.52 -28.19
CA PHE A 398 -26.80 -2.69 -29.65
C PHE A 398 -25.47 -3.25 -30.19
N ALA A 399 -24.33 -2.87 -29.60
CA ALA A 399 -23.01 -3.34 -30.07
C ALA A 399 -22.76 -4.81 -29.70
N SER A 400 -23.25 -5.25 -28.53
CA SER A 400 -23.11 -6.63 -28.06
C SER A 400 -23.90 -7.64 -28.92
N PHE A 401 -25.01 -7.21 -29.53
CA PHE A 401 -25.83 -8.06 -30.40
C PHE A 401 -25.15 -8.29 -31.77
N VAL A 402 -24.48 -7.28 -32.31
CA VAL A 402 -23.78 -7.37 -33.61
C VAL A 402 -22.52 -8.25 -33.50
N ILE A 403 -21.76 -8.12 -32.41
CA ILE A 403 -20.55 -8.93 -32.19
C ILE A 403 -20.90 -10.38 -31.84
N GLY A 404 -21.93 -10.61 -31.02
CA GLY A 404 -22.43 -11.95 -30.71
C GLY A 404 -23.05 -12.67 -31.92
N GLY A 405 -23.76 -11.93 -32.78
CA GLY A 405 -24.36 -12.49 -34.01
C GLY A 405 -23.32 -12.88 -35.07
N ALA A 406 -22.23 -12.12 -35.21
CA ALA A 406 -21.15 -12.43 -36.16
C ALA A 406 -20.36 -13.68 -35.75
N ALA A 407 -20.17 -13.93 -34.45
CA ALA A 407 -19.45 -15.11 -33.96
C ALA A 407 -20.23 -16.43 -34.18
N VAL A 408 -21.57 -16.38 -34.13
CA VAL A 408 -22.42 -17.57 -34.37
C VAL A 408 -22.49 -17.93 -35.86
N LEU A 409 -22.41 -16.93 -36.75
CA LEU A 409 -22.39 -17.13 -38.21
C LEU A 409 -21.05 -17.64 -38.75
N VAL A 410 -19.96 -17.50 -38.00
CA VAL A 410 -18.64 -18.03 -38.39
C VAL A 410 -18.41 -19.46 -37.85
N LEU A 411 -19.24 -19.91 -36.91
CA LEU A 411 -19.14 -21.23 -36.26
C LEU A 411 -20.32 -22.17 -36.57
N SER A 412 -21.24 -21.75 -37.45
CA SER A 412 -22.28 -22.58 -38.07
C SER A 412 -21.96 -22.72 -39.56
#